data_AF-X8HSY0-F1
#
_entry.id   AF-X8HSY0-F1
#
_cell.length_a   1.000
_cell.length_b   1.000
_cell.length_c   1.000
_cell.angle_alpha   90.00
_cell.angle_beta   90.00
_cell.angle_gamma   90.00
#
_symmetry.space_group_name_H-M   'P 1'
#
loop_
_entity.id
_entity.type
_entity.pdbx_description
1 polymer ?
#
loop_
_entity_poly.entity_id
_entity_poly.type
_entity_poly.pdbx_seq_one_letter_code
_entity_poly.pdbx_strand_id
1 'polypeptide(L)'
;MATKKKKKKKGRAPVLVIVLTIILSVLLYFNFRGNNIKLSKDERVLIIGKQNLYAVYEDKLAVKIPFELYIDSDETVEDLVDSQNYENVLEKINAIVPEKLTRYTVIKSGEIKLDVENAKNIPETNIGDRRYILTSSVYAMFKDLYHEKNTVDELNENILVDVLNANGVGGYARKTGELIKTSLGMKYNAANYETTQDQSYVILNDISKEKAAEILDKLPEKYFKIRNKSSIPTLANIVVIIGSEKQINFKIDIYANQEKLKDASEKLKKAGYGSITSQPEKEDTEQSIIEYNKEDYFIALKIAKILGISDMVENSDLENKIGITIK
;
A
#
# COMPACT_ATOMS: atom_id res chain seq x y z
N MET A 1 -46.65 -23.45 81.46
CA MET A 1 -46.10 -22.47 80.49
C MET A 1 -44.72 -22.94 80.06
N ALA A 2 -44.55 -23.37 78.81
CA ALA A 2 -43.23 -23.64 78.21
C ALA A 2 -43.21 -23.05 76.80
N THR A 3 -42.37 -22.06 76.59
CA THR A 3 -42.29 -21.20 75.40
C THR A 3 -41.49 -21.87 74.28
N LYS A 4 -42.14 -22.05 73.12
CA LYS A 4 -41.50 -22.49 71.86
C LYS A 4 -40.51 -21.42 71.36
N LYS A 5 -39.22 -21.76 71.25
CA LYS A 5 -38.22 -20.94 70.52
C LYS A 5 -38.50 -20.97 69.00
N LYS A 6 -38.87 -19.81 68.42
CA LYS A 6 -38.94 -19.60 66.96
C LYS A 6 -37.52 -19.48 66.38
N LYS A 7 -37.12 -20.40 65.50
CA LYS A 7 -35.91 -20.27 64.65
C LYS A 7 -36.12 -19.12 63.65
N LYS A 8 -35.33 -18.04 63.76
CA LYS A 8 -35.24 -16.99 62.71
C LYS A 8 -34.66 -17.61 61.44
N LYS A 9 -35.47 -17.71 60.38
CA LYS A 9 -34.98 -17.99 59.02
C LYS A 9 -34.09 -16.81 58.61
N LYS A 10 -32.76 -16.99 58.58
CA LYS A 10 -31.85 -16.02 57.95
C LYS A 10 -32.25 -15.89 56.48
N GLY A 11 -32.73 -14.71 56.08
CA GLY A 11 -33.17 -14.44 54.72
C GLY A 11 -32.04 -14.70 53.72
N ARG A 12 -32.39 -15.25 52.55
CA ARG A 12 -31.47 -15.47 51.43
C ARG A 12 -31.01 -14.17 50.76
N ALA A 13 -31.63 -13.03 51.11
CA ALA A 13 -31.35 -11.70 50.56
C ALA A 13 -29.87 -11.24 50.67
N PRO A 14 -29.20 -11.30 51.85
CA PRO A 14 -27.78 -10.93 51.96
C PRO A 14 -26.85 -11.80 51.11
N VAL A 15 -27.15 -13.09 50.93
CA VAL A 15 -26.36 -13.99 50.09
C VAL A 15 -26.50 -13.60 48.61
N LEU A 16 -27.72 -13.25 48.19
CA LEU A 16 -28.03 -12.85 46.82
C LEU A 16 -27.32 -11.54 46.44
N VAL A 17 -27.27 -10.58 47.36
CA VAL A 17 -26.53 -9.30 47.18
C VAL A 17 -25.03 -9.55 47.00
N ILE A 18 -24.44 -10.46 47.79
CA ILE A 18 -23.02 -10.82 47.68
C ILE A 18 -22.71 -11.48 46.33
N VAL A 19 -23.56 -12.40 45.89
CA VAL A 19 -23.40 -13.06 44.58
C VAL A 19 -23.49 -12.04 43.44
N LEU A 20 -24.45 -11.10 43.51
CA LEU A 20 -24.59 -10.02 42.54
C LEU A 20 -23.36 -9.11 42.51
N THR A 21 -22.79 -8.75 43.67
CA THR A 21 -21.57 -7.92 43.72
C THR A 21 -20.37 -8.64 43.14
N ILE A 22 -20.23 -9.95 43.38
CA ILE A 22 -19.15 -10.75 42.79
C ILE A 22 -19.31 -10.82 41.26
N ILE A 23 -20.52 -11.08 40.76
CA ILE A 23 -20.78 -11.12 39.30
C ILE A 23 -20.49 -9.76 38.67
N LEU A 24 -20.93 -8.66 39.29
CA LEU A 24 -20.67 -7.31 38.81
C LEU A 24 -19.17 -6.98 38.83
N SER A 25 -18.45 -7.42 39.86
CA SER A 25 -16.99 -7.21 39.97
C SER A 25 -16.23 -8.01 38.91
N VAL A 26 -16.67 -9.23 38.60
CA VAL A 26 -16.12 -10.04 37.51
C VAL A 26 -16.41 -9.41 36.15
N LEU A 27 -17.64 -8.94 35.91
CA LEU A 27 -18.00 -8.23 34.68
C LEU A 27 -17.21 -6.92 34.53
N LEU A 28 -17.06 -6.14 35.61
CA LEU A 28 -16.22 -4.93 35.63
C LEU A 28 -14.74 -5.27 35.39
N TYR A 29 -14.23 -6.36 35.96
CA TYR A 29 -12.85 -6.81 35.72
C TYR A 29 -12.63 -7.19 34.26
N PHE A 30 -13.57 -7.90 33.62
CA PHE A 30 -13.49 -8.22 32.19
C PHE A 30 -13.71 -7.00 31.29
N ASN A 31 -14.47 -6.00 31.73
CA ASN A 31 -14.72 -4.77 30.96
C ASN A 31 -13.53 -3.78 31.05
N PHE A 32 -12.92 -3.64 32.24
CA PHE A 32 -11.75 -2.77 32.45
C PHE A 32 -10.45 -3.34 31.91
N ARG A 33 -10.36 -4.67 31.74
CA ARG A 33 -9.23 -5.30 31.05
C ARG A 33 -9.41 -5.15 29.55
N GLY A 34 -9.47 -3.90 29.08
CA GLY A 34 -9.41 -3.58 27.66
C GLY A 34 -8.22 -4.31 27.03
N ASN A 35 -8.42 -4.86 25.83
CA ASN A 35 -7.39 -5.54 25.06
C ASN A 35 -6.33 -4.51 24.61
N ASN A 36 -5.46 -4.10 25.53
CA ASN A 36 -4.28 -3.33 25.20
C ASN A 36 -3.35 -4.27 24.45
N ILE A 37 -3.20 -4.04 23.15
CA ILE A 37 -2.26 -4.78 22.33
C ILE A 37 -0.90 -4.18 22.62
N LYS A 38 -0.12 -4.85 23.48
CA LYS A 38 1.29 -4.52 23.63
C LYS A 38 2.02 -5.09 22.42
N LEU A 39 2.44 -4.19 21.54
CA LEU A 39 3.28 -4.53 20.39
C LEU A 39 4.72 -4.62 20.85
N SER A 40 5.44 -5.62 20.35
CA SER A 40 6.89 -5.57 20.44
C SER A 40 7.41 -4.52 19.47
N LYS A 41 8.63 -4.04 19.69
CA LYS A 41 9.29 -3.06 18.83
C LYS A 41 9.56 -3.53 17.40
N ASP A 42 9.39 -4.82 17.12
CA ASP A 42 9.66 -5.42 15.81
C ASP A 42 8.36 -5.91 15.13
N GLU A 43 7.20 -5.71 15.77
CA GLU A 43 5.93 -6.26 15.29
C GLU A 43 5.20 -5.29 14.35
N ARG A 44 4.87 -5.78 13.15
CA ARG A 44 4.00 -5.12 12.18
C ARG A 44 2.71 -5.93 12.01
N VAL A 45 1.59 -5.44 12.56
CA VAL A 45 0.34 -6.21 12.63
C VAL A 45 -0.84 -5.49 11.99
N LEU A 46 -1.65 -6.24 11.26
CA LEU A 46 -2.98 -5.80 10.84
C LEU A 46 -4.02 -6.16 11.90
N ILE A 47 -4.66 -5.18 12.51
CA ILE A 47 -5.77 -5.42 13.45
C ILE A 47 -7.09 -5.20 12.72
N ILE A 48 -7.91 -6.24 12.67
CA ILE A 48 -9.24 -6.20 12.08
C ILE A 48 -10.23 -5.82 13.17
N GLY A 49 -10.59 -4.53 13.19
CA GLY A 49 -11.51 -3.93 14.14
C GLY A 49 -12.99 -4.10 13.75
N LYS A 50 -13.87 -3.42 14.48
CA LYS A 50 -15.33 -3.47 14.24
C LYS A 50 -15.76 -2.72 12.96
N GLN A 51 -15.17 -1.55 12.71
CA GLN A 51 -15.53 -0.65 11.60
C GLN A 51 -14.31 -0.16 10.81
N ASN A 52 -13.11 -0.56 11.24
CA ASN A 52 -11.86 -0.09 10.66
C ASN A 52 -10.82 -1.21 10.78
N LEU A 53 -9.88 -1.23 9.84
CA LEU A 53 -8.60 -1.90 10.04
C LEU A 53 -7.62 -0.93 10.70
N TYR A 54 -6.66 -1.48 11.43
CA TYR A 54 -5.53 -0.73 11.95
C TYR A 54 -4.26 -1.44 11.51
N ALA A 55 -3.54 -0.86 10.56
CA ALA A 55 -2.20 -1.30 10.19
C ALA A 55 -1.23 -0.66 11.19
N VAL A 56 -0.63 -1.47 12.06
CA VAL A 56 0.25 -0.99 13.12
C VAL A 56 1.67 -1.45 12.87
N TYR A 57 2.58 -0.49 12.90
CA TYR A 57 3.99 -0.63 12.61
C TYR A 57 4.77 -0.28 13.88
N GLU A 58 5.14 -1.32 14.62
CA GLU A 58 5.95 -1.21 15.84
C GLU A 58 5.29 -0.27 16.86
N ASP A 59 6.09 0.48 17.63
CA ASP A 59 5.65 1.59 18.46
C ASP A 59 5.60 2.93 17.71
N LYS A 60 5.84 2.96 16.40
CA LYS A 60 6.03 4.20 15.62
C LYS A 60 4.74 4.74 14.98
N LEU A 61 4.03 3.89 14.23
CA LEU A 61 2.90 4.34 13.40
C LEU A 61 1.72 3.37 13.45
N ALA A 62 0.51 3.89 13.71
CA ALA A 62 -0.75 3.21 13.43
C ALA A 62 -1.54 3.95 12.37
N VAL A 63 -1.93 3.23 11.31
CA VAL A 63 -2.77 3.74 10.23
C VAL A 63 -4.16 3.12 10.34
N LYS A 64 -5.16 3.96 10.59
CA LYS A 64 -6.57 3.59 10.61
C LYS A 64 -7.14 3.62 9.19
N ILE A 65 -7.70 2.50 8.74
CA ILE A 65 -8.29 2.31 7.41
C ILE A 65 -9.79 2.04 7.59
N PRO A 66 -10.67 3.00 7.26
CA PRO A 66 -12.12 2.82 7.33
C PRO A 66 -12.63 1.75 6.36
N PHE A 67 -13.70 1.07 6.75
CA PHE A 67 -14.31 -0.03 5.97
C PHE A 67 -14.97 0.46 4.68
N GLU A 68 -15.48 1.68 4.69
CA GLU A 68 -16.15 2.29 3.54
C GLU A 68 -15.22 2.74 2.41
N LEU A 69 -13.90 2.65 2.60
CA LEU A 69 -12.94 3.02 1.56
C LEU A 69 -12.86 1.93 0.48
N TYR A 70 -12.85 2.39 -0.77
CA TYR A 70 -12.54 1.57 -1.93
C TYR A 70 -11.04 1.31 -1.99
N ILE A 71 -10.70 0.04 -2.14
CA ILE A 71 -9.32 -0.44 -2.34
C ILE A 71 -8.97 -0.43 -3.82
N ASP A 72 -9.96 -0.72 -4.66
CA ASP A 72 -9.92 -0.64 -6.11
C ASP A 72 -11.30 -0.20 -6.64
N SER A 73 -11.56 -0.38 -7.93
CA SER A 73 -12.77 0.13 -8.59
C SER A 73 -14.08 -0.53 -8.10
N ASP A 74 -14.04 -1.74 -7.58
CA ASP A 74 -15.22 -2.55 -7.30
C ASP A 74 -15.30 -3.10 -5.87
N GLU A 75 -14.20 -3.07 -5.10
CA GLU A 75 -14.14 -3.67 -3.76
C GLU A 75 -13.81 -2.64 -2.67
N THR A 76 -14.60 -2.66 -1.59
CA THR A 76 -14.31 -1.89 -0.38
C THR A 76 -13.52 -2.71 0.64
N VAL A 77 -12.92 -2.02 1.62
CA VAL A 77 -12.29 -2.67 2.78
C VAL A 77 -13.31 -3.53 3.55
N GLU A 78 -14.58 -3.13 3.61
CA GLU A 78 -15.67 -3.92 4.21
C GLU A 78 -15.85 -5.25 3.50
N ASP A 79 -15.98 -5.23 2.17
CA ASP A 79 -16.18 -6.43 1.34
C ASP A 79 -15.06 -7.46 1.57
N LEU A 80 -13.81 -6.99 1.66
CA LEU A 80 -12.66 -7.83 1.98
C LEU A 80 -12.79 -8.50 3.36
N VAL A 81 -13.18 -7.74 4.38
CA VAL A 81 -13.28 -8.25 5.75
C VAL A 81 -14.46 -9.21 5.91
N ASP A 82 -15.56 -8.96 5.22
CA ASP A 82 -16.77 -9.77 5.25
C ASP A 82 -16.60 -11.12 4.56
N SER A 83 -15.63 -11.26 3.66
CA SER A 83 -15.21 -12.55 3.11
C SER A 83 -14.68 -13.53 4.17
N GLN A 84 -14.32 -13.03 5.36
CA GLN A 84 -13.68 -13.77 6.47
C GLN A 84 -12.35 -14.46 6.12
N ASN A 85 -11.82 -14.23 4.92
CA ASN A 85 -10.50 -14.69 4.52
C ASN A 85 -9.43 -13.67 4.94
N TYR A 86 -9.10 -13.66 6.24
CA TYR A 86 -8.22 -12.63 6.81
C TYR A 86 -6.76 -12.69 6.33
N GLU A 87 -6.32 -13.84 5.80
CA GLU A 87 -5.04 -13.93 5.10
C GLU A 87 -5.08 -13.11 3.80
N ASN A 88 -6.17 -13.23 3.02
CA ASN A 88 -6.39 -12.41 1.83
C ASN A 88 -6.53 -10.91 2.17
N VAL A 89 -7.16 -10.57 3.30
CA VAL A 89 -7.21 -9.17 3.77
C VAL A 89 -5.79 -8.64 4.01
N LEU A 90 -4.94 -9.41 4.71
CA LEU A 90 -3.55 -9.03 4.94
C LEU A 90 -2.78 -8.86 3.62
N GLU A 91 -2.93 -9.79 2.68
CA GLU A 91 -2.29 -9.74 1.36
C GLU A 91 -2.71 -8.50 0.57
N LYS A 92 -4.01 -8.22 0.47
CA LYS A 92 -4.56 -7.05 -0.22
C LYS A 92 -4.08 -5.74 0.41
N ILE A 93 -4.12 -5.61 1.73
CA ILE A 93 -3.61 -4.41 2.41
C ILE A 93 -2.11 -4.22 2.17
N ASN A 94 -1.32 -5.30 2.24
CA ASN A 94 0.12 -5.29 1.96
C ASN A 94 0.48 -4.87 0.52
N ALA A 95 -0.45 -4.95 -0.44
CA ALA A 95 -0.23 -4.45 -1.79
C ALA A 95 -0.31 -2.91 -1.87
N ILE A 96 -1.12 -2.31 -1.01
CA ILE A 96 -1.43 -0.88 -0.96
C ILE A 96 -0.38 -0.14 -0.13
N VAL A 97 -0.11 -0.64 1.08
CA VAL A 97 0.80 0.02 2.01
C VAL A 97 2.27 -0.12 1.58
N PRO A 98 3.13 0.86 1.88
CA PRO A 98 4.54 0.81 1.50
C PRO A 98 5.33 -0.28 2.26
N GLU A 99 4.92 -0.56 3.49
CA GLU A 99 5.58 -1.48 4.40
C GLU A 99 4.70 -2.68 4.71
N LYS A 100 5.25 -3.88 4.52
CA LYS A 100 4.51 -5.14 4.71
C LYS A 100 4.25 -5.42 6.19
N LEU A 101 3.01 -5.72 6.50
CA LEU A 101 2.54 -6.27 7.76
C LEU A 101 2.82 -7.78 7.78
N THR A 102 3.25 -8.31 8.91
CA THR A 102 3.74 -9.70 9.02
C THR A 102 2.68 -10.68 9.54
N ARG A 103 1.61 -10.18 10.16
CA ARG A 103 0.51 -10.99 10.70
C ARG A 103 -0.76 -10.17 10.85
N TYR A 104 -1.89 -10.85 11.09
CA TYR A 104 -3.15 -10.19 11.45
C TYR A 104 -3.67 -10.64 12.83
N THR A 105 -4.59 -9.87 13.39
CA THR A 105 -5.37 -10.23 14.57
C THR A 105 -6.78 -9.63 14.48
N VAL A 106 -7.78 -10.29 15.06
CA VAL A 106 -9.18 -9.88 14.98
C VAL A 106 -9.66 -9.42 16.35
N ILE A 107 -10.10 -8.17 16.45
CA ILE A 107 -10.57 -7.57 17.70
C ILE A 107 -11.88 -6.82 17.42
N LYS A 108 -13.00 -7.53 17.54
CA LYS A 108 -14.34 -7.00 17.27
C LYS A 108 -15.06 -6.43 18.51
N SER A 109 -14.42 -6.48 19.68
CA SER A 109 -15.00 -6.07 20.96
C SER A 109 -13.99 -5.36 21.86
N GLY A 110 -14.43 -4.33 22.57
CA GLY A 110 -13.58 -3.47 23.40
C GLY A 110 -13.02 -2.28 22.62
N GLU A 111 -12.53 -1.27 23.34
CA GLU A 111 -11.76 -0.19 22.74
C GLU A 111 -10.35 -0.68 22.40
N ILE A 112 -9.92 -0.48 21.16
CA ILE A 112 -8.55 -0.76 20.73
C ILE A 112 -7.71 0.45 21.15
N LYS A 113 -6.87 0.27 22.16
CA LYS A 113 -5.86 1.27 22.55
C LYS A 113 -4.53 0.85 21.96
N LEU A 114 -4.03 1.67 21.05
CA LEU A 114 -2.74 1.50 20.40
C LEU A 114 -1.73 2.41 21.09
N ASP A 115 -0.64 1.83 21.59
CA ASP A 115 0.45 2.56 22.22
C ASP A 115 1.52 2.81 21.15
N VAL A 116 1.29 3.84 20.33
CA VAL A 116 2.18 4.23 19.22
C VAL A 116 2.46 5.73 19.27
N GLU A 117 3.63 6.14 18.78
CA GLU A 117 4.03 7.55 18.68
C GLU A 117 3.08 8.34 17.78
N ASN A 118 2.70 7.77 16.63
CA ASN A 118 1.85 8.41 15.64
C ASN A 118 0.63 7.55 15.31
N ALA A 119 -0.57 8.10 15.47
CA ALA A 119 -1.80 7.49 14.98
C ALA A 119 -2.44 8.42 13.93
N LYS A 120 -2.67 7.92 12.72
CA LYS A 120 -3.23 8.67 11.59
C LYS A 120 -4.34 7.88 10.90
N ASN A 121 -5.25 8.59 10.26
CA ASN A 121 -6.13 7.97 9.26
C ASN A 121 -5.35 7.79 7.96
N ILE A 122 -5.69 6.75 7.19
CA ILE A 122 -5.15 6.60 5.85
C ILE A 122 -5.56 7.79 4.98
N PRO A 123 -4.64 8.37 4.21
CA PRO A 123 -4.98 9.39 3.22
C PRO A 123 -5.98 8.87 2.19
N GLU A 124 -6.96 9.71 1.86
CA GLU A 124 -8.09 9.36 1.00
C GLU A 124 -8.47 10.52 0.07
N THR A 125 -9.19 10.20 -1.00
CA THR A 125 -9.73 11.15 -1.98
C THR A 125 -11.13 10.72 -2.41
N ASN A 126 -11.95 11.68 -2.82
CA ASN A 126 -13.21 11.40 -3.52
C ASN A 126 -12.97 11.33 -5.03
N ILE A 127 -13.58 10.33 -5.68
CA ILE A 127 -13.75 10.28 -7.14
C ILE A 127 -15.24 10.03 -7.37
N GLY A 128 -15.97 11.05 -7.82
CA GLY A 128 -17.43 11.07 -7.73
C GLY A 128 -17.92 10.85 -6.29
N ASP A 129 -18.89 9.96 -6.11
CA ASP A 129 -19.49 9.64 -4.80
C ASP A 129 -18.71 8.60 -3.98
N ARG A 130 -17.54 8.17 -4.46
CA ARG A 130 -16.75 7.09 -3.85
C ARG A 130 -15.47 7.62 -3.22
N ARG A 131 -15.14 7.10 -2.04
CA ARG A 131 -13.91 7.41 -1.29
C ARG A 131 -12.85 6.36 -1.56
N TYR A 132 -11.72 6.76 -2.12
CA TYR A 132 -10.58 5.91 -2.46
C TYR A 132 -9.37 6.21 -1.58
N ILE A 133 -8.52 5.22 -1.39
CA ILE A 133 -7.21 5.41 -0.76
C ILE A 133 -6.31 6.22 -1.71
N LEU A 134 -5.79 7.36 -1.24
CA LEU A 134 -4.89 8.22 -1.99
C LEU A 134 -3.45 7.70 -1.85
N THR A 135 -3.04 6.76 -2.72
CA THR A 135 -1.81 5.99 -2.55
C THR A 135 -0.56 6.86 -2.48
N SER A 136 -0.49 7.92 -3.28
CA SER A 136 0.63 8.88 -3.24
C SER A 136 0.80 9.54 -1.86
N SER A 137 -0.31 9.90 -1.21
CA SER A 137 -0.28 10.50 0.12
C SER A 137 0.01 9.47 1.21
N VAL A 138 -0.39 8.20 1.01
CA VAL A 138 0.04 7.09 1.88
C VAL A 138 1.57 6.99 1.86
N TYR A 139 2.19 6.97 0.68
CA TYR A 139 3.66 6.94 0.56
C TYR A 139 4.32 8.12 1.29
N ALA A 140 3.84 9.35 1.07
CA ALA A 140 4.37 10.53 1.75
C ALA A 140 4.24 10.44 3.28
N MET A 141 3.11 9.93 3.78
CA MET A 141 2.89 9.75 5.21
C MET A 141 3.86 8.75 5.84
N PHE A 142 4.13 7.61 5.20
CA PHE A 142 5.10 6.63 5.71
C PHE A 142 6.51 7.18 5.78
N LYS A 143 6.91 7.92 4.74
CA LYS A 143 8.19 8.61 4.69
C LYS A 143 8.39 9.58 5.86
N ASP A 144 7.34 10.30 6.25
CA ASP A 144 7.43 11.33 7.28
C ASP A 144 7.29 10.78 8.71
N LEU A 145 6.49 9.71 8.88
CA LEU A 145 6.03 9.25 10.20
C LEU A 145 6.54 7.88 10.63
N TYR A 146 7.00 7.04 9.70
CA TYR A 146 7.50 5.70 10.01
C TYR A 146 8.99 5.56 9.71
N HIS A 147 9.42 6.05 8.55
CA HIS A 147 10.85 6.14 8.24
C HIS A 147 11.43 7.32 9.03
N GLU A 148 12.48 7.10 9.83
CA GLU A 148 13.11 8.22 10.52
C GLU A 148 13.69 9.16 9.46
N LYS A 149 13.69 10.46 9.74
CA LYS A 149 14.23 11.51 8.84
C LYS A 149 15.66 11.24 8.33
N ASN A 150 16.36 10.23 8.85
CA ASN A 150 17.67 9.75 8.41
C ASN A 150 17.88 8.22 8.51
N THR A 151 16.87 7.35 8.34
CA THR A 151 17.09 5.88 8.27
C THR A 151 16.62 5.21 6.97
N VAL A 152 16.38 6.00 5.91
CA VAL A 152 16.29 5.50 4.52
C VAL A 152 17.68 5.21 3.92
N ASP A 153 18.72 5.29 4.74
CA ASP A 153 20.00 4.65 4.46
C ASP A 153 19.93 3.18 4.93
N GLU A 154 19.15 2.35 4.23
CA GLU A 154 19.82 1.15 3.76
C GLU A 154 21.00 1.69 2.97
N LEU A 155 22.20 1.68 3.56
CA LEU A 155 23.43 2.06 2.87
C LEU A 155 23.31 1.46 1.48
N ASN A 156 23.22 2.29 0.43
CA ASN A 156 22.89 1.80 -0.92
C ASN A 156 23.79 0.61 -1.33
N GLU A 157 24.99 0.53 -0.75
CA GLU A 157 25.93 -0.59 -0.83
C GLU A 157 25.39 -1.97 -0.40
N ASN A 158 24.34 -2.03 0.42
CA ASN A 158 23.68 -3.25 0.88
C ASN A 158 22.56 -3.69 -0.05
N ILE A 159 22.04 -2.78 -0.89
CA ILE A 159 21.03 -3.11 -1.88
C ILE A 159 21.71 -3.80 -3.07
N LEU A 160 21.25 -5.01 -3.36
CA LEU A 160 21.65 -5.77 -4.53
C LEU A 160 20.57 -5.70 -5.62
N VAL A 161 20.97 -5.22 -6.79
CA VAL A 161 20.10 -5.10 -7.97
C VAL A 161 20.49 -6.13 -9.03
N ASP A 162 19.58 -7.03 -9.38
CA ASP A 162 19.77 -7.89 -10.55
C ASP A 162 19.25 -7.19 -11.80
N VAL A 163 20.12 -6.96 -12.77
CA VAL A 163 19.78 -6.35 -14.06
C VAL A 163 19.79 -7.43 -15.14
N LEU A 164 18.61 -7.75 -15.66
CA LEU A 164 18.41 -8.79 -16.66
C LEU A 164 18.08 -8.17 -18.01
N ASN A 165 18.91 -8.46 -19.00
CA ASN A 165 18.75 -7.94 -20.35
C ASN A 165 17.80 -8.81 -21.18
N ALA A 166 16.59 -8.31 -21.46
CA ALA A 166 15.64 -8.92 -22.37
C ALA A 166 15.45 -8.10 -23.66
N ASN A 167 16.26 -7.07 -23.89
CA ASN A 167 16.09 -6.16 -25.04
C ASN A 167 16.85 -6.60 -26.30
N GLY A 168 17.70 -7.62 -26.20
CA GLY A 168 18.49 -8.18 -27.31
C GLY A 168 19.75 -7.39 -27.68
N VAL A 169 20.12 -6.34 -26.93
CA VAL A 169 21.32 -5.52 -27.17
C VAL A 169 22.46 -6.01 -26.27
N GLY A 170 23.55 -6.47 -26.89
CA GLY A 170 24.72 -6.98 -26.17
C GLY A 170 25.31 -5.94 -25.20
N GLY A 171 25.61 -6.37 -23.97
CA GLY A 171 26.23 -5.53 -22.93
C GLY A 171 25.29 -4.52 -22.26
N TYR A 172 24.01 -4.48 -22.63
CA TYR A 172 23.07 -3.49 -22.11
C TYR A 172 22.84 -3.63 -20.60
N ALA A 173 22.61 -4.85 -20.08
CA ALA A 173 22.48 -5.06 -18.62
C ALA A 173 23.70 -4.58 -17.84
N ARG A 174 24.93 -4.82 -18.35
CA ARG A 174 26.15 -4.35 -17.69
C ARG A 174 26.19 -2.83 -17.66
N LYS A 175 25.89 -2.17 -18.77
CA LYS A 175 25.85 -0.69 -18.85
C LYS A 175 24.82 -0.11 -17.88
N THR A 176 23.64 -0.71 -17.80
CA THR A 176 22.58 -0.29 -16.87
C THR A 176 22.99 -0.52 -15.41
N GLY A 177 23.58 -1.67 -15.10
CA GLY A 177 24.11 -1.95 -13.77
C GLY A 177 25.21 -0.98 -13.34
N GLU A 178 26.15 -0.66 -14.24
CA GLU A 178 27.17 0.38 -13.97
C GLU A 178 26.56 1.76 -13.75
N LEU A 179 25.48 2.11 -14.45
CA LEU A 179 24.76 3.38 -14.23
C LEU A 179 24.16 3.42 -12.82
N ILE A 180 23.50 2.34 -12.38
CA ILE A 180 22.93 2.22 -11.03
C ILE A 180 24.05 2.33 -9.98
N LYS A 181 25.13 1.57 -10.14
CA LYS A 181 26.29 1.63 -9.24
C LYS A 181 26.90 3.02 -9.16
N THR A 182 27.10 3.69 -10.29
CA THR A 182 27.76 5.01 -10.32
C THR A 182 26.85 6.11 -9.78
N SER A 183 25.55 6.04 -10.06
CA SER A 183 24.60 7.09 -9.68
C SER A 183 24.03 6.94 -8.27
N LEU A 184 23.94 5.72 -7.76
CA LEU A 184 23.30 5.41 -6.47
C LEU A 184 24.24 4.67 -5.50
N GLY A 185 25.40 4.17 -5.91
CA GLY A 185 26.31 3.42 -5.04
C GLY A 185 25.87 1.98 -4.74
N MET A 186 24.88 1.45 -5.48
CA MET A 186 24.33 0.12 -5.23
C MET A 186 25.16 -1.00 -5.88
N LYS A 187 25.10 -2.19 -5.29
CA LYS A 187 25.66 -3.40 -5.90
C LYS A 187 24.72 -3.91 -6.98
N TYR A 188 25.28 -4.51 -8.01
CA TYR A 188 24.48 -5.09 -9.08
C TYR A 188 25.07 -6.39 -9.62
N ASN A 189 24.20 -7.27 -10.10
CA ASN A 189 24.56 -8.33 -11.03
C ASN A 189 23.94 -8.02 -12.40
N ALA A 190 24.62 -8.40 -13.46
CA ALA A 190 24.11 -8.23 -14.82
C ALA A 190 24.14 -9.55 -15.57
N ALA A 191 23.01 -9.92 -16.16
CA ALA A 191 22.89 -11.13 -16.97
C ALA A 191 21.95 -10.90 -18.16
N ASN A 192 21.94 -11.83 -19.11
CA ASN A 192 20.90 -11.87 -20.13
C ASN A 192 19.69 -12.62 -19.58
N TYR A 193 18.49 -12.14 -19.92
CA TYR A 193 17.27 -12.87 -19.67
C TYR A 193 17.12 -14.01 -20.69
N GLU A 194 16.42 -15.07 -20.30
CA GLU A 194 16.29 -16.27 -21.13
C GLU A 194 15.61 -15.99 -22.48
N THR A 195 14.72 -15.00 -22.50
CA THR A 195 13.95 -14.62 -23.68
C THR A 195 14.03 -13.12 -23.91
N THR A 196 13.99 -12.71 -25.18
CA THR A 196 13.84 -11.29 -25.52
C THR A 196 12.36 -10.88 -25.46
N GLN A 197 12.07 -9.67 -25.01
CA GLN A 197 10.72 -9.13 -24.89
C GLN A 197 10.71 -7.61 -25.01
N ASP A 198 9.56 -7.03 -25.36
CA ASP A 198 9.42 -5.58 -25.50
C ASP A 198 9.16 -4.88 -24.16
N GLN A 199 8.37 -5.50 -23.29
CA GLN A 199 7.97 -4.94 -22.00
C GLN A 199 9.09 -5.05 -20.95
N SER A 200 9.38 -3.95 -20.26
CA SER A 200 10.25 -3.97 -19.08
C SER A 200 9.45 -4.33 -17.82
N TYR A 201 10.09 -5.08 -16.92
CA TYR A 201 9.48 -5.49 -15.66
C TYR A 201 10.39 -5.23 -14.47
N VAL A 202 9.79 -5.12 -13.30
CA VAL A 202 10.47 -5.07 -12.03
C VAL A 202 9.84 -6.06 -11.05
N ILE A 203 10.69 -6.72 -10.27
CA ILE A 203 10.29 -7.61 -9.19
C ILE A 203 10.83 -7.02 -7.89
N LEU A 204 9.92 -6.76 -6.94
CA LEU A 204 10.23 -6.19 -5.63
C LEU A 204 10.27 -7.33 -4.61
N ASN A 205 11.47 -7.72 -4.17
CA ASN A 205 11.63 -8.80 -3.20
C ASN A 205 11.61 -8.23 -1.77
N ASP A 206 12.68 -7.52 -1.42
CA ASP A 206 12.92 -6.93 -0.11
C ASP A 206 13.45 -5.51 -0.30
N ILE A 207 12.60 -4.68 -0.89
CA ILE A 207 12.85 -3.27 -1.16
C ILE A 207 11.51 -2.53 -1.15
N SER A 208 11.52 -1.27 -0.69
CA SER A 208 10.34 -0.41 -0.78
C SER A 208 10.09 0.07 -2.21
N LYS A 209 8.85 0.44 -2.53
CA LYS A 209 8.47 0.97 -3.86
C LYS A 209 9.17 2.31 -4.12
N GLU A 210 9.41 3.10 -3.09
CA GLU A 210 10.10 4.38 -3.14
C GLU A 210 11.55 4.19 -3.56
N LYS A 211 12.25 3.25 -2.93
CA LYS A 211 13.64 2.96 -3.26
C LYS A 211 13.78 2.34 -4.64
N ALA A 212 12.83 1.47 -5.01
CA ALA A 212 12.73 0.98 -6.38
C ALA A 212 12.50 2.13 -7.38
N ALA A 213 11.64 3.12 -7.06
CA ALA A 213 11.42 4.28 -7.92
C ALA A 213 12.70 5.11 -8.11
N GLU A 214 13.53 5.27 -7.07
CA GLU A 214 14.83 5.95 -7.20
C GLU A 214 15.75 5.25 -8.22
N ILE A 215 15.76 3.91 -8.22
CA ILE A 215 16.53 3.11 -9.18
C ILE A 215 15.96 3.32 -10.58
N LEU A 216 14.66 3.12 -10.77
CA LEU A 216 14.01 3.18 -12.08
C LEU A 216 14.00 4.59 -12.69
N ASP A 217 14.06 5.65 -11.88
CA ASP A 217 14.21 7.03 -12.34
C ASP A 217 15.55 7.29 -13.04
N LYS A 218 16.60 6.51 -12.72
CA LYS A 218 17.89 6.60 -13.42
C LYS A 218 17.88 5.90 -14.77
N LEU A 219 16.88 5.07 -15.02
CA LEU A 219 16.81 4.22 -16.21
C LEU A 219 16.02 4.90 -17.33
N PRO A 220 16.48 4.78 -18.60
CA PRO A 220 15.82 5.41 -19.74
C PRO A 220 14.47 4.77 -20.11
N GLU A 221 14.24 3.53 -19.69
CA GLU A 221 12.98 2.82 -19.93
C GLU A 221 11.82 3.50 -19.18
N LYS A 222 10.65 3.50 -19.83
CA LYS A 222 9.45 4.25 -19.38
C LYS A 222 8.38 3.31 -18.86
N TYR A 223 8.25 2.13 -19.47
CA TYR A 223 7.19 1.19 -19.23
C TYR A 223 7.72 0.06 -18.34
N PHE A 224 7.87 0.31 -17.04
CA PHE A 224 8.18 -0.73 -16.05
C PHE A 224 6.90 -1.26 -15.42
N LYS A 225 6.58 -2.54 -15.66
CA LYS A 225 5.49 -3.23 -14.97
C LYS A 225 5.99 -4.00 -13.74
N ILE A 226 5.26 -3.96 -12.64
CA ILE A 226 5.52 -4.78 -11.46
C ILE A 226 5.09 -6.22 -11.74
N ARG A 227 5.97 -7.18 -11.45
CA ARG A 227 5.66 -8.61 -11.50
C ARG A 227 5.75 -9.22 -10.09
N ASN A 228 4.59 -9.67 -9.58
CA ASN A 228 4.46 -10.17 -8.20
C ASN A 228 5.05 -11.57 -7.96
N LYS A 229 5.28 -12.37 -9.01
CA LYS A 229 5.87 -13.71 -8.90
C LYS A 229 7.24 -13.74 -9.57
N SER A 230 8.29 -13.92 -8.78
CA SER A 230 9.61 -14.28 -9.29
C SER A 230 9.71 -15.78 -9.44
N SER A 231 9.82 -16.28 -10.67
CA SER A 231 10.35 -17.63 -10.92
C SER A 231 11.88 -17.66 -10.85
N ILE A 232 12.51 -16.49 -10.66
CA ILE A 232 13.96 -16.31 -10.70
C ILE A 232 14.48 -16.48 -9.27
N PRO A 233 15.23 -17.55 -8.96
CA PRO A 233 15.88 -17.70 -7.67
C PRO A 233 17.00 -16.65 -7.55
N THR A 234 16.82 -15.65 -6.71
CA THR A 234 17.80 -14.59 -6.49
C THR A 234 17.80 -14.11 -5.04
N LEU A 235 18.96 -13.62 -4.60
CA LEU A 235 19.14 -12.91 -3.34
C LEU A 235 19.05 -11.39 -3.50
N ALA A 236 18.82 -10.90 -4.72
CA ALA A 236 18.69 -9.48 -4.99
C ALA A 236 17.43 -8.91 -4.33
N ASN A 237 17.55 -7.71 -3.76
CA ASN A 237 16.42 -6.95 -3.21
C ASN A 237 15.42 -6.57 -4.32
N ILE A 238 15.93 -6.37 -5.54
CA ILE A 238 15.16 -5.98 -6.72
C ILE A 238 15.73 -6.63 -7.98
N VAL A 239 14.84 -7.10 -8.85
CA VAL A 239 15.19 -7.56 -10.20
C VAL A 239 14.60 -6.59 -11.22
N VAL A 240 15.44 -6.05 -12.10
CA VAL A 240 15.07 -5.17 -13.20
C VAL A 240 15.26 -5.92 -14.51
N ILE A 241 14.16 -6.26 -15.18
CA ILE A 241 14.17 -6.92 -16.49
C ILE A 241 13.93 -5.85 -17.55
N ILE A 242 14.93 -5.64 -18.41
CA ILE A 242 14.93 -4.56 -19.40
C ILE A 242 14.41 -5.10 -20.72
N GLY A 243 13.23 -4.63 -21.12
CA GLY A 243 12.64 -4.90 -22.44
C GLY A 243 13.14 -3.92 -23.52
N SER A 244 12.77 -4.20 -24.77
CA SER A 244 13.18 -3.38 -25.92
C SER A 244 12.40 -2.07 -26.09
N GLU A 245 11.20 -1.99 -25.51
CA GLU A 245 10.20 -0.92 -25.68
C GLU A 245 9.85 -0.55 -27.13
N LYS A 246 10.18 -1.40 -28.11
CA LYS A 246 9.89 -1.14 -29.54
C LYS A 246 8.40 -1.26 -29.86
N GLN A 247 7.71 -2.23 -29.26
CA GLN A 247 6.29 -2.48 -29.45
C GLN A 247 5.60 -2.62 -28.10
N ILE A 248 5.20 -1.48 -27.54
CA ILE A 248 4.48 -1.43 -26.28
C ILE A 248 2.98 -1.24 -26.56
N ASN A 249 2.18 -2.24 -26.21
CA ASN A 249 0.73 -2.12 -26.18
C ASN A 249 0.31 -1.49 -24.85
N PHE A 250 0.44 -0.17 -24.75
CA PHE A 250 0.04 0.59 -23.56
C PHE A 250 -0.62 1.91 -23.97
N LYS A 251 -1.71 2.30 -23.32
CA LYS A 251 -2.49 3.51 -23.66
C LYS A 251 -2.48 4.54 -22.52
N ILE A 252 -2.58 5.81 -22.88
CA ILE A 252 -2.71 6.91 -21.92
C ILE A 252 -3.96 7.71 -22.29
N ASP A 253 -5.03 7.52 -21.51
CA ASP A 253 -6.28 8.27 -21.67
C ASP A 253 -6.21 9.57 -20.86
N ILE A 254 -6.37 10.73 -21.51
CA ILE A 254 -6.39 12.04 -20.87
C ILE A 254 -7.81 12.62 -20.93
N TYR A 255 -8.40 12.87 -19.76
CA TYR A 255 -9.70 13.50 -19.55
C TYR A 255 -9.48 14.94 -19.09
N ALA A 256 -9.61 15.90 -20.00
CA ALA A 256 -9.36 17.32 -19.72
C ALA A 256 -10.03 18.23 -20.76
N ASN A 257 -10.12 19.53 -20.46
CA ASN A 257 -10.47 20.54 -21.46
C ASN A 257 -9.40 20.64 -22.58
N GLN A 258 -9.75 21.27 -23.71
CA GLN A 258 -8.87 21.32 -24.90
C GLN A 258 -7.48 21.91 -24.64
N GLU A 259 -7.38 22.94 -23.80
CA GLU A 259 -6.11 23.60 -23.50
C GLU A 259 -5.18 22.68 -22.70
N LYS A 260 -5.68 22.13 -21.59
CA LYS A 260 -4.94 21.23 -20.71
C LYS A 260 -4.57 19.93 -21.40
N LEU A 261 -5.46 19.43 -22.25
CA LEU A 261 -5.21 18.24 -23.06
C LEU A 261 -4.02 18.43 -24.00
N LYS A 262 -3.91 19.59 -24.66
CA LYS A 262 -2.81 19.91 -25.57
C LYS A 262 -1.48 19.97 -24.81
N ASP A 263 -1.44 20.71 -23.70
CA ASP A 263 -0.22 20.83 -22.88
C ASP A 263 0.26 19.47 -22.35
N ALA A 264 -0.64 18.68 -21.75
CA ALA A 264 -0.30 17.36 -21.23
C ALA A 264 0.18 16.41 -22.33
N SER A 265 -0.50 16.39 -23.48
CA SER A 265 -0.13 15.57 -24.62
C SER A 265 1.26 15.94 -25.16
N GLU A 266 1.60 17.23 -25.23
CA GLU A 266 2.92 17.68 -25.68
C GLU A 266 4.03 17.30 -24.70
N LYS A 267 3.80 17.46 -23.38
CA LYS A 267 4.75 17.04 -22.34
C LYS A 267 5.05 15.54 -22.42
N LEU A 268 4.01 14.71 -22.53
CA LEU A 268 4.13 13.26 -22.63
C LEU A 268 4.83 12.82 -23.93
N LYS A 269 4.50 13.43 -25.08
CA LYS A 269 5.19 13.16 -26.35
C LYS A 269 6.67 13.52 -26.29
N LYS A 270 7.02 14.66 -25.68
CA LYS A 270 8.43 15.07 -25.47
C LYS A 270 9.18 14.09 -24.56
N ALA A 271 8.50 13.53 -23.55
CA ALA A 271 9.02 12.45 -22.72
C ALA A 271 9.04 11.08 -23.42
N GLY A 272 8.54 11.00 -24.66
CA GLY A 272 8.59 9.82 -25.52
C GLY A 272 7.48 8.81 -25.28
N TYR A 273 6.32 9.24 -24.78
CA TYR A 273 5.08 8.45 -24.76
C TYR A 273 4.28 8.68 -26.05
N GLY A 274 3.84 7.60 -26.70
CA GLY A 274 3.24 7.66 -28.04
C GLY A 274 1.72 7.49 -28.09
N SER A 275 1.19 6.53 -27.35
CA SER A 275 -0.21 6.07 -27.43
C SER A 275 -1.13 6.88 -26.53
N ILE A 276 -1.28 8.17 -26.84
CA ILE A 276 -2.10 9.11 -26.05
C ILE A 276 -3.47 9.26 -26.72
N THR A 277 -4.52 9.05 -25.94
CA THR A 277 -5.92 9.15 -26.33
C THR A 277 -6.60 10.27 -25.54
N SER A 278 -7.47 10.99 -26.21
CA SER A 278 -8.15 12.17 -25.69
C SER A 278 -9.59 11.84 -25.38
N GLN A 279 -10.04 12.15 -24.17
CA GLN A 279 -11.40 11.91 -23.70
C GLN A 279 -12.02 13.23 -23.20
N PRO A 280 -13.35 13.35 -23.24
CA PRO A 280 -14.05 14.46 -22.59
C PRO A 280 -13.70 14.56 -21.11
N GLU A 281 -13.76 15.77 -20.55
CA GLU A 281 -13.54 15.99 -19.13
C GLU A 281 -14.56 15.20 -18.28
N LYS A 282 -14.10 14.52 -17.22
CA LYS A 282 -15.00 13.89 -16.25
C LYS A 282 -15.59 14.98 -15.36
N GLU A 283 -16.92 15.11 -15.27
CA GLU A 283 -17.56 16.16 -14.47
C GLU A 283 -17.36 15.94 -12.95
N ASP A 284 -17.26 14.68 -12.51
CA ASP A 284 -17.34 14.30 -11.09
C ASP A 284 -16.01 14.25 -10.33
N THR A 285 -14.94 14.84 -10.88
CA THR A 285 -13.63 14.90 -10.22
C THR A 285 -13.25 16.34 -9.87
N GLU A 286 -12.92 16.60 -8.60
CA GLU A 286 -12.57 17.95 -8.13
C GLU A 286 -11.08 18.29 -8.35
N GLN A 287 -10.23 17.28 -8.51
CA GLN A 287 -8.78 17.44 -8.61
C GLN A 287 -8.16 16.63 -9.76
N SER A 288 -6.94 17.01 -10.15
CA SER A 288 -6.17 16.27 -11.15
C SER A 288 -5.66 14.98 -10.53
N ILE A 289 -5.93 13.84 -11.16
CA ILE A 289 -5.67 12.52 -10.60
C ILE A 289 -5.20 11.54 -11.68
N ILE A 290 -4.31 10.62 -11.30
CA ILE A 290 -3.84 9.52 -12.13
C ILE A 290 -4.39 8.20 -11.58
N GLU A 291 -5.19 7.53 -12.39
CA GLU A 291 -5.71 6.19 -12.14
C GLU A 291 -4.82 5.17 -12.86
N TYR A 292 -4.39 4.13 -12.15
CA TYR A 292 -3.46 3.12 -12.67
C TYR A 292 -3.76 1.72 -12.14
N ASN A 293 -3.48 0.67 -12.92
CA ASN A 293 -3.50 -0.69 -12.38
C ASN A 293 -2.25 -0.93 -11.52
N LYS A 294 -2.33 -1.76 -10.47
CA LYS A 294 -1.23 -2.10 -9.57
C LYS A 294 0.10 -2.39 -10.27
N GLU A 295 0.06 -3.10 -11.40
CA GLU A 295 1.26 -3.47 -12.15
C GLU A 295 1.90 -2.27 -12.86
N ASP A 296 1.14 -1.24 -13.16
CA ASP A 296 1.56 -0.07 -13.93
C ASP A 296 2.01 1.10 -13.03
N TYR A 297 2.14 0.89 -11.72
CA TYR A 297 2.50 1.91 -10.74
C TYR A 297 3.71 2.77 -11.15
N PHE A 298 4.81 2.13 -11.59
CA PHE A 298 6.02 2.88 -11.96
C PHE A 298 5.87 3.69 -13.26
N ILE A 299 4.99 3.24 -14.16
CA ILE A 299 4.63 3.99 -15.37
C ILE A 299 3.82 5.23 -14.97
N ALA A 300 2.82 5.03 -14.11
CA ALA A 300 1.99 6.09 -13.57
C ALA A 300 2.79 7.13 -12.79
N LEU A 301 3.74 6.69 -11.95
CA LEU A 301 4.61 7.57 -11.18
C LEU A 301 5.51 8.44 -12.07
N LYS A 302 6.08 7.87 -13.15
CA LYS A 302 6.88 8.66 -14.11
C LYS A 302 6.01 9.71 -14.82
N ILE A 303 4.81 9.31 -15.24
CA ILE A 303 3.84 10.23 -15.87
C ILE A 303 3.41 11.34 -14.89
N ALA A 304 3.13 10.99 -13.64
CA ALA A 304 2.78 11.93 -12.56
C ALA A 304 3.83 13.02 -12.40
N LYS A 305 5.11 12.65 -12.35
CA LYS A 305 6.24 13.59 -12.27
C LYS A 305 6.33 14.52 -13.49
N ILE A 306 6.06 14.00 -14.69
CA ILE A 306 6.10 14.79 -15.93
C ILE A 306 4.97 15.84 -15.97
N LEU A 307 3.78 15.47 -15.49
CA LEU A 307 2.60 16.32 -15.52
C LEU A 307 2.47 17.22 -14.29
N GLY A 308 3.21 16.93 -13.22
CA GLY A 308 3.11 17.64 -11.94
C GLY A 308 1.83 17.30 -11.17
N ILE A 309 1.31 16.08 -11.34
CA ILE A 309 0.11 15.60 -10.64
C ILE A 309 0.56 14.75 -9.45
N SER A 310 0.18 15.15 -8.24
CA SER A 310 0.52 14.40 -7.02
C SER A 310 -0.43 13.26 -6.74
N ASP A 311 -1.69 13.35 -7.19
CA ASP A 311 -2.74 12.46 -6.72
C ASP A 311 -2.82 11.23 -7.61
N MET A 312 -2.68 10.07 -6.98
CA MET A 312 -2.66 8.77 -7.65
C MET A 312 -3.59 7.80 -6.92
N VAL A 313 -4.37 7.03 -7.69
CA VAL A 313 -5.29 6.00 -7.18
C VAL A 313 -5.17 4.72 -7.99
N GLU A 314 -5.16 3.60 -7.29
CA GLU A 314 -5.16 2.28 -7.92
C GLU A 314 -6.57 1.94 -8.45
N ASN A 315 -6.65 1.43 -9.67
CA ASN A 315 -7.87 1.05 -10.36
C ASN A 315 -7.63 -0.26 -11.12
N SER A 316 -8.24 -1.34 -10.66
CA SER A 316 -8.09 -2.70 -11.18
C SER A 316 -8.78 -2.92 -12.54
N ASP A 317 -9.76 -2.08 -12.91
CA ASP A 317 -10.45 -2.14 -14.21
C ASP A 317 -9.56 -1.69 -15.38
N LEU A 318 -8.43 -1.04 -15.09
CA LEU A 318 -7.50 -0.62 -16.11
C LEU A 318 -6.62 -1.80 -16.53
N GLU A 319 -6.54 -2.08 -17.82
CA GLU A 319 -5.62 -3.06 -18.38
C GLU A 319 -4.76 -2.40 -19.45
N ASN A 320 -3.44 -2.46 -19.28
CA ASN A 320 -2.47 -1.87 -20.21
C ASN A 320 -2.77 -0.40 -20.54
N LYS A 321 -3.26 0.34 -19.54
CA LYS A 321 -3.60 1.75 -19.71
C LYS A 321 -3.52 2.52 -18.40
N ILE A 322 -3.29 3.82 -18.52
CA ILE A 322 -3.41 4.80 -17.42
C ILE A 322 -4.49 5.81 -17.78
N GLY A 323 -5.35 6.12 -16.80
CA GLY A 323 -6.31 7.21 -16.88
C GLY A 323 -5.77 8.45 -16.19
N ILE A 324 -5.81 9.59 -16.87
CA ILE A 324 -5.33 10.87 -16.34
C ILE A 324 -6.47 11.86 -16.41
N THR A 325 -6.94 12.33 -15.27
CA THR A 325 -7.90 13.44 -15.23
C THR A 325 -7.16 14.71 -14.86
N ILE A 326 -7.32 15.78 -15.64
CA ILE A 326 -6.67 17.07 -15.40
C ILE A 326 -7.74 18.14 -15.26
N LYS A 327 -7.78 18.76 -14.07
CA LYS A 327 -8.77 19.76 -13.68
C LYS A 327 -8.27 21.17 -13.82
#